data_AF-A0ABC8TGT7-F1
#
_entry.id   AF-A0ABC8TGT7-F1
#
_cell.length_a   1.000
_cell.length_b   1.000
_cell.length_c   1.000
_cell.angle_alpha   90.00
_cell.angle_beta   90.00
_cell.angle_gamma   90.00
#
_symmetry.space_group_name_H-M   'P 1'
#
loop_
_entity.id
_entity.type
_entity.pdbx_description
1 polymer ?
#
loop_
_entity_poly.entity_id
_entity_poly.type
_entity_poly.pdbx_seq_one_letter_code
_entity_poly.pdbx_strand_id
1 'polypeptide(L)'
;MTIWSQQNRKVLLRDEFEEYPDDKHMHCTARLAKMLNQCTQELQKSSENNYTDNFLMEEIKVLEETRGMGLPNFFPHSAFLMLLQKKVNEISGAPVQFLSVVWDYTETVVVVPVLMRHAEHYPQLESSTRRAAQNLIAKRKKMSVDRVVEIIEMEKSTQITFDGFGEVEVGHLRLLPIIRDQAFDKKMRITAYQKIVLKRLVDCMALHLQFSVKSLVNMNMNMEMEIVNELMAPHGGGLEQLLEEAPSVVIKRERLNQSLKLLTASKEVVAKVMHRIAINAD
;
A
#
# COMPACT_ATOMS: atom_id res chain seq x y z
N MET A 1 -22.07 -9.81 -1.14
CA MET A 1 -20.94 -9.02 -0.59
C MET A 1 -20.15 -9.70 0.52
N THR A 2 -20.78 -10.49 1.40
CA THR A 2 -20.10 -11.18 2.53
C THR A 2 -18.98 -12.13 2.09
N ILE A 3 -19.21 -12.88 1.00
CA ILE A 3 -18.22 -13.81 0.41
C ILE A 3 -16.95 -13.06 -0.03
N TRP A 4 -17.13 -11.89 -0.64
CA TRP A 4 -16.04 -11.05 -1.15
C TRP A 4 -15.21 -10.45 -0.02
N SER A 5 -15.86 -9.98 1.04
CA SER A 5 -15.19 -9.49 2.24
C SER A 5 -14.44 -10.61 2.96
N GLN A 6 -15.00 -11.83 2.99
CA GLN A 6 -14.29 -12.99 3.54
C GLN A 6 -13.07 -13.35 2.70
N GLN A 7 -13.18 -13.34 1.37
CA GLN A 7 -12.07 -13.68 0.49
C GLN A 7 -10.93 -12.66 0.56
N ASN A 8 -11.26 -11.37 0.55
CA ASN A 8 -10.27 -10.31 0.73
C ASN A 8 -9.60 -10.40 2.11
N ARG A 9 -10.32 -10.76 3.19
CA ARG A 9 -9.69 -11.01 4.51
C ARG A 9 -8.68 -12.14 4.47
N LYS A 10 -9.02 -13.25 3.80
CA LYS A 10 -8.12 -14.42 3.71
C LYS A 10 -6.81 -14.04 3.03
N VAL A 11 -6.91 -13.42 1.85
CA VAL A 11 -5.76 -13.07 1.00
C VAL A 11 -4.94 -11.90 1.56
N LEU A 12 -5.57 -10.81 2.01
CA LEU A 12 -4.87 -9.57 2.43
C LEU A 12 -4.47 -9.52 3.91
N LEU A 13 -5.13 -10.26 4.79
CA LEU A 13 -4.91 -10.15 6.24
C LEU A 13 -4.46 -11.45 6.92
N ARG A 14 -4.88 -12.61 6.41
CA ARG A 14 -4.63 -13.90 7.08
C ARG A 14 -3.54 -14.74 6.43
N ASP A 15 -2.98 -14.29 5.30
CA ASP A 15 -2.00 -15.04 4.52
C ASP A 15 -2.54 -16.43 4.12
N GLU A 16 -3.88 -16.55 4.05
CA GLU A 16 -4.58 -17.77 3.66
C GLU A 16 -4.70 -17.78 2.12
N PHE A 17 -3.64 -18.24 1.46
CA PHE A 17 -3.54 -18.35 -0.01
C PHE A 17 -3.66 -19.81 -0.52
N GLU A 18 -4.38 -20.67 0.21
CA GLU A 18 -4.65 -22.07 -0.19
C GLU A 18 -5.33 -22.17 -1.57
N GLU A 19 -6.06 -21.13 -1.99
CA GLU A 19 -6.64 -21.03 -3.33
C GLU A 19 -5.66 -20.61 -4.44
N TYR A 20 -4.46 -20.16 -4.07
CA TYR A 20 -3.44 -19.62 -4.96
C TYR A 20 -2.01 -20.08 -4.60
N PRO A 21 -1.77 -21.40 -4.40
CA PRO A 21 -0.49 -21.88 -3.88
C PRO A 21 0.68 -21.62 -4.84
N ASP A 22 0.43 -21.60 -6.15
CA ASP A 22 1.44 -21.39 -7.18
C ASP A 22 1.57 -19.93 -7.63
N ASP A 23 0.57 -19.09 -7.32
CA ASP A 23 0.56 -17.69 -7.71
C ASP A 23 1.24 -16.81 -6.67
N LYS A 24 2.55 -16.66 -6.84
CA LYS A 24 3.40 -15.82 -5.98
C LYS A 24 2.99 -14.35 -5.94
N HIS A 25 2.10 -13.88 -6.81
CA HIS A 25 1.57 -12.52 -6.78
C HIS A 25 0.46 -12.36 -5.73
N MET A 26 -0.21 -13.46 -5.34
CA MET A 26 -1.27 -13.48 -4.33
C MET A 26 -0.77 -13.60 -2.88
N HIS A 27 0.54 -13.76 -2.69
CA HIS A 27 1.20 -13.82 -1.37
C HIS A 27 1.37 -12.41 -0.78
N CYS A 28 0.25 -11.74 -0.51
CA CYS A 28 0.17 -10.30 -0.28
C CYS A 28 1.04 -9.82 0.88
N THR A 29 0.99 -10.51 2.03
CA THR A 29 1.77 -10.16 3.21
C THR A 29 3.27 -10.14 2.91
N ALA A 30 3.76 -11.18 2.25
CA ALA A 30 5.17 -11.32 1.88
C ALA A 30 5.61 -10.24 0.88
N ARG A 31 4.73 -9.89 -0.08
CA ARG A 31 5.02 -8.84 -1.07
C ARG A 31 5.05 -7.45 -0.45
N LEU A 32 4.09 -7.13 0.39
CA LEU A 32 4.06 -5.87 1.14
C LEU A 32 5.28 -5.72 2.05
N ALA A 33 5.68 -6.79 2.74
CA ALA A 33 6.90 -6.80 3.54
C ALA A 33 8.17 -6.57 2.69
N LYS A 34 8.24 -7.18 1.50
CA LYS A 34 9.35 -6.96 0.56
C LYS A 34 9.42 -5.50 0.10
N MET A 35 8.28 -4.89 -0.25
CA MET A 35 8.22 -3.48 -0.67
C MET A 35 8.65 -2.54 0.46
N LEU A 36 8.24 -2.82 1.70
CA LEU A 36 8.66 -2.04 2.87
C LEU A 36 10.18 -2.12 3.07
N ASN A 37 10.76 -3.32 2.96
CA ASN A 37 12.21 -3.50 3.06
C ASN A 37 12.97 -2.75 1.96
N GLN A 38 12.44 -2.69 0.74
CA GLN A 38 13.02 -1.90 -0.35
C GLN A 38 13.00 -0.41 -0.03
N CYS A 39 11.88 0.11 0.47
CA CYS A 39 11.77 1.49 0.93
C CYS A 39 12.80 1.78 2.05
N THR A 40 12.97 0.88 3.02
CA THR A 40 14.00 1.01 4.06
C THR A 40 15.41 1.10 3.47
N GLN A 41 15.74 0.29 2.46
CA GLN A 41 17.05 0.33 1.81
C GLN A 41 17.27 1.64 1.03
N GLU A 42 16.26 2.16 0.35
CA GLU A 42 16.33 3.46 -0.34
C GLU A 42 16.55 4.61 0.63
N LEU A 43 15.80 4.59 1.74
CA LEU A 43 15.96 5.53 2.85
C LEU A 43 17.36 5.46 3.47
N GLN A 44 17.95 4.27 3.62
CA GLN A 44 19.31 4.10 4.13
C GLN A 44 20.38 4.62 3.16
N LYS A 45 20.25 4.33 1.85
CA LYS A 45 21.18 4.81 0.82
C LYS A 45 21.24 6.34 0.76
N SER A 46 20.10 7.01 0.96
CA SER A 46 20.06 8.48 1.04
C SER A 46 20.91 9.05 2.20
N SER A 47 21.18 8.26 3.25
CA SER A 47 21.99 8.66 4.40
C SER A 47 23.49 8.43 4.22
N GLU A 48 23.89 7.49 3.36
CA GLU A 48 25.27 7.04 3.21
C GLU A 48 26.07 7.87 2.20
N ASN A 49 25.42 8.59 1.28
CA ASN A 49 26.05 9.27 0.14
C ASN A 49 26.84 10.57 0.47
N ASN A 50 27.14 10.88 1.74
CA ASN A 50 27.64 12.22 2.12
C ASN A 50 29.00 12.26 2.85
N TYR A 51 29.77 11.16 2.88
CA TYR A 51 30.97 11.11 3.73
C TYR A 51 32.30 11.35 3.02
N THR A 52 32.39 11.27 1.69
CA THR A 52 33.68 11.19 1.01
C THR A 52 34.22 12.49 0.40
N ASP A 53 33.38 13.37 -0.16
CA ASP A 53 33.91 14.56 -0.88
C ASP A 53 33.61 15.92 -0.22
N ASN A 54 32.71 16.01 0.77
CA ASN A 54 32.25 17.29 1.36
C ASN A 54 32.00 17.23 2.89
N PHE A 55 32.75 16.42 3.62
CA PHE A 55 32.58 16.26 5.07
C PHE A 55 32.72 17.61 5.80
N LEU A 56 31.68 18.00 6.55
CA LEU A 56 31.54 19.27 7.30
C LEU A 56 31.45 20.56 6.48
N MET A 57 31.69 20.55 5.16
CA MET A 57 31.69 21.77 4.35
C MET A 57 30.32 22.43 4.29
N GLU A 58 29.25 21.64 4.25
CA GLU A 58 27.88 22.12 4.27
C GLU A 58 27.52 22.71 5.64
N GLU A 59 27.89 22.03 6.72
CA GLU A 59 27.69 22.48 8.09
C GLU A 59 28.48 23.77 8.39
N ILE A 60 29.71 23.88 7.88
CA ILE A 60 30.57 25.06 7.99
C ILE A 60 30.00 26.23 7.19
N LYS A 61 29.53 26.01 5.96
CA LYS A 61 28.90 27.06 5.15
C LYS A 61 27.66 27.64 5.83
N VAL A 62 26.79 26.77 6.36
CA VAL A 62 25.60 27.19 7.11
C VAL A 62 25.98 27.95 8.39
N LEU A 63 27.05 27.54 9.06
CA LEU A 63 27.62 28.25 10.20
C LEU A 63 28.13 29.65 9.85
N GLU A 64 28.79 29.80 8.71
CA GLU A 64 29.29 31.08 8.22
C GLU A 64 28.15 32.03 7.80
N GLU A 65 27.12 31.52 7.14
CA GLU A 65 25.96 32.30 6.69
C GLU A 65 25.04 32.74 7.84
N THR A 66 25.02 31.98 8.94
CA THR A 66 24.17 32.27 10.12
C THR A 66 24.91 32.96 11.26
N ARG A 67 26.21 33.26 11.09
CA ARG A 67 27.01 34.12 11.97
C ARG A 67 26.51 35.58 11.91
N GLY A 68 25.39 35.85 12.58
CA GLY A 68 25.00 37.21 12.96
C GLY A 68 25.87 37.75 14.10
N MET A 69 25.38 38.77 14.82
CA MET A 69 26.00 39.34 16.05
C MET A 69 25.99 38.36 17.27
N GLY A 70 25.97 37.05 17.02
CA GLY A 70 25.91 36.03 18.05
C GLY A 70 27.27 35.82 18.74
N LEU A 71 27.22 35.38 19.99
CA LEU A 71 28.40 35.03 20.78
C LEU A 71 29.26 33.97 20.05
N PRO A 72 30.60 34.09 20.04
CA PRO A 72 31.51 33.21 19.28
C PRO A 72 31.36 31.70 19.58
N ASN A 73 30.79 31.38 20.74
CA ASN A 73 30.66 30.01 21.26
C ASN A 73 29.24 29.44 21.13
N PHE A 74 28.29 30.17 20.55
CA PHE A 74 26.89 29.74 20.47
C PHE A 74 26.44 29.51 19.03
N PHE A 75 25.93 28.30 18.79
CA PHE A 75 25.40 27.85 17.51
C PHE A 75 23.92 28.29 17.37
N PRO A 76 23.53 29.05 16.32
CA PRO A 76 22.15 29.45 16.12
C PRO A 76 21.22 28.24 15.91
N HIS A 77 20.13 28.14 16.66
CA HIS A 77 19.13 27.07 16.51
C HIS A 77 18.55 27.02 15.07
N SER A 78 18.45 28.16 14.40
CA SER A 78 18.01 28.29 13.01
C SER A 78 18.88 27.50 12.01
N ALA A 79 20.20 27.53 12.17
CA ALA A 79 21.14 26.79 11.33
C ALA A 79 20.93 25.27 11.45
N PHE A 80 20.57 24.80 12.65
CA PHE A 80 20.27 23.39 12.89
C PHE A 80 19.01 22.97 12.16
N LEU A 81 17.94 23.74 12.37
CA LEU A 81 16.64 23.47 11.78
C LEU A 81 16.72 23.48 10.25
N MET A 82 17.49 24.39 9.67
CA MET A 82 17.69 24.44 8.23
C MET A 82 18.37 23.17 7.69
N LEU A 83 19.46 22.72 8.31
CA LEU A 83 20.14 21.48 7.93
C LEU A 83 19.23 20.25 8.13
N LEU A 84 18.47 20.24 9.22
CA LEU A 84 17.50 19.19 9.54
C LEU A 84 16.42 19.08 8.48
N GLN A 85 15.76 20.20 8.16
CA GLN A 85 14.70 20.29 7.16
C GLN A 85 15.21 19.90 5.78
N LYS A 86 16.44 20.33 5.43
CA LYS A 86 17.07 19.92 4.18
C LYS A 86 17.21 18.39 4.10
N LYS A 87 17.70 17.75 5.16
CA LYS A 87 17.84 16.29 5.22
C LYS A 87 16.49 15.56 5.17
N VAL A 88 15.47 16.09 5.84
CA VAL A 88 14.10 15.52 5.76
C VAL A 88 13.51 15.68 4.36
N ASN A 89 13.77 16.81 3.68
CA ASN A 89 13.34 17.03 2.30
C ASN A 89 14.02 16.06 1.32
N GLU A 90 15.30 15.78 1.50
CA GLU A 90 16.06 14.83 0.67
C GLU A 90 15.43 13.43 0.68
N ILE A 91 14.86 13.00 1.82
CA ILE A 91 14.25 11.68 1.98
C ILE A 91 12.74 11.65 1.75
N SER A 92 12.09 12.81 1.63
CA SER A 92 10.62 12.93 1.56
C SER A 92 9.97 12.21 0.37
N GLY A 93 10.71 12.03 -0.73
CA GLY A 93 10.21 11.37 -1.94
C GLY A 93 10.01 9.86 -1.79
N ALA A 94 10.90 9.17 -1.06
CA ALA A 94 10.90 7.71 -0.98
C ALA A 94 9.63 7.13 -0.32
N PRO A 95 9.15 7.66 0.84
CA PRO A 95 7.90 7.20 1.44
C PRO A 95 6.67 7.38 0.54
N VAL A 96 6.62 8.48 -0.24
CA VAL A 96 5.51 8.77 -1.15
C VAL A 96 5.53 7.81 -2.35
N GLN A 97 6.69 7.57 -2.94
CA GLN A 97 6.86 6.61 -4.04
C GLN A 97 6.52 5.19 -3.61
N PHE A 98 7.01 4.76 -2.44
CA PHE A 98 6.68 3.48 -1.84
C PHE A 98 5.17 3.27 -1.72
N LEU A 99 4.43 4.27 -1.21
CA LEU A 99 2.98 4.17 -1.12
C LEU A 99 2.31 4.03 -2.49
N SER A 100 2.79 4.73 -3.53
CA SER A 100 2.22 4.55 -4.86
C SER A 100 2.34 3.10 -5.31
N VAL A 101 3.54 2.51 -5.21
CA VAL A 101 3.81 1.13 -5.62
C VAL A 101 2.93 0.13 -4.86
N VAL A 102 2.74 0.34 -3.56
CA VAL A 102 1.88 -0.52 -2.73
C VAL A 102 0.42 -0.44 -3.16
N TRP A 103 -0.10 0.76 -3.40
CA TRP A 103 -1.49 0.94 -3.84
C TRP A 103 -1.72 0.41 -5.25
N ASP A 104 -0.75 0.59 -6.16
CA ASP A 104 -0.83 0.08 -7.53
C ASP A 104 -0.84 -1.46 -7.54
N TYR A 105 0.00 -2.10 -6.71
CA TYR A 105 -0.03 -3.54 -6.49
C TYR A 105 -1.37 -4.01 -5.90
N THR A 106 -1.84 -3.32 -4.86
CA THR A 106 -3.10 -3.68 -4.18
C THR A 106 -4.29 -3.61 -5.14
N GLU A 107 -4.34 -2.58 -5.99
CA GLU A 107 -5.38 -2.41 -6.99
C GLU A 107 -5.33 -3.51 -8.06
N THR A 108 -4.19 -3.63 -8.74
CA THR A 108 -4.07 -4.41 -9.97
C THR A 108 -3.94 -5.90 -9.72
N VAL A 109 -3.28 -6.29 -8.64
CA VAL A 109 -2.92 -7.68 -8.38
C VAL A 109 -3.89 -8.34 -7.40
N VAL A 110 -4.42 -7.59 -6.44
CA VAL A 110 -5.19 -8.19 -5.35
C VAL A 110 -6.67 -7.90 -5.47
N VAL A 111 -7.05 -6.63 -5.50
CA VAL A 111 -8.46 -6.26 -5.44
C VAL A 111 -9.16 -6.58 -6.75
N VAL A 112 -8.71 -6.06 -7.90
CA VAL A 112 -9.43 -6.26 -9.16
C VAL A 112 -9.60 -7.75 -9.51
N PRO A 113 -8.58 -8.62 -9.47
CA PRO A 113 -8.75 -10.03 -9.86
C PRO A 113 -9.65 -10.83 -8.90
N VAL A 114 -9.48 -10.65 -7.58
CA VAL A 114 -10.32 -11.32 -6.57
C VAL A 114 -11.76 -10.84 -6.69
N LEU A 115 -11.95 -9.57 -7.01
CA LEU A 115 -13.26 -9.04 -7.26
C LEU A 115 -13.88 -9.66 -8.54
N MET A 116 -13.22 -9.57 -9.70
CA MET A 116 -13.86 -9.94 -10.96
C MET A 116 -14.26 -11.43 -11.05
N ARG A 117 -13.60 -12.35 -10.32
CA ARG A 117 -13.91 -13.80 -10.32
C ARG A 117 -15.38 -14.14 -10.12
N HIS A 118 -16.08 -13.38 -9.29
CA HIS A 118 -17.46 -13.67 -8.94
C HIS A 118 -18.49 -12.92 -9.80
N ALA A 119 -18.03 -12.02 -10.67
CA ALA A 119 -18.89 -11.23 -11.57
C ALA A 119 -18.73 -11.58 -13.06
N GLU A 120 -17.84 -12.53 -13.41
CA GLU A 120 -17.46 -12.89 -14.79
C GLU A 120 -18.65 -13.29 -15.69
N HIS A 121 -19.74 -13.80 -15.10
CA HIS A 121 -20.95 -14.18 -15.84
C HIS A 121 -21.93 -13.01 -16.09
N TYR A 122 -21.69 -11.85 -15.48
CA TYR A 122 -22.54 -10.66 -15.52
C TYR A 122 -21.71 -9.44 -15.93
N PRO A 123 -21.51 -9.19 -17.25
CA PRO A 123 -20.55 -8.19 -17.74
C PRO A 123 -20.81 -6.77 -17.23
N GLN A 124 -22.10 -6.40 -17.06
CA GLN A 124 -22.47 -5.10 -16.54
C GLN A 124 -22.12 -4.97 -15.05
N LEU A 125 -22.44 -5.99 -14.25
CA LEU A 125 -22.05 -6.07 -12.84
C LEU A 125 -20.53 -6.04 -12.68
N GLU A 126 -19.82 -6.77 -13.52
CA GLU A 126 -18.36 -6.80 -13.54
C GLU A 126 -17.79 -5.41 -13.78
N SER A 127 -18.24 -4.71 -14.83
CA SER A 127 -17.73 -3.38 -15.17
C SER A 127 -18.04 -2.34 -14.09
N SER A 128 -19.26 -2.34 -13.55
CA SER A 128 -19.68 -1.40 -12.50
C SER A 128 -18.95 -1.68 -11.18
N THR A 129 -18.78 -2.96 -10.81
CA THR A 129 -18.01 -3.35 -9.62
C THR A 129 -16.53 -2.95 -9.77
N ARG A 130 -15.97 -3.09 -10.98
CA ARG A 130 -14.60 -2.66 -11.27
C ARG A 130 -14.42 -1.16 -11.07
N ARG A 131 -15.29 -0.34 -11.68
CA ARG A 131 -15.24 1.13 -11.55
C ARG A 131 -15.42 1.57 -10.10
N ALA A 132 -16.39 1.01 -9.39
CA ALA A 132 -16.62 1.26 -7.98
C ALA A 132 -15.38 0.94 -7.12
N ALA A 133 -14.73 -0.20 -7.38
CA ALA A 133 -13.49 -0.58 -6.69
C ALA A 133 -12.35 0.40 -6.96
N GLN A 134 -12.15 0.79 -8.22
CA GLN A 134 -11.11 1.75 -8.61
C GLN A 134 -11.33 3.13 -7.99
N ASN A 135 -12.56 3.64 -7.98
CA ASN A 135 -12.91 4.91 -7.34
C ASN A 135 -12.62 4.89 -5.84
N LEU A 136 -13.00 3.81 -5.16
CA LEU A 136 -12.76 3.64 -3.73
C LEU A 136 -11.25 3.55 -3.42
N ILE A 137 -10.50 2.78 -4.20
CA ILE A 137 -9.05 2.65 -4.05
C ILE A 137 -8.37 4.01 -4.29
N ALA A 138 -8.72 4.73 -5.36
CA ALA A 138 -8.17 6.04 -5.66
C ALA A 138 -8.39 7.03 -4.50
N LYS A 139 -9.60 7.04 -3.94
CA LYS A 139 -9.93 7.87 -2.76
C LYS A 139 -9.05 7.53 -1.56
N ARG A 140 -8.79 6.23 -1.30
CA ARG A 140 -7.97 5.79 -0.18
C ARG A 140 -6.48 5.96 -0.41
N LYS A 141 -6.00 5.73 -1.63
CA LYS A 141 -4.64 6.06 -2.06
C LYS A 141 -4.34 7.53 -1.79
N LYS A 142 -5.25 8.43 -2.16
CA LYS A 142 -5.11 9.87 -1.88
C LYS A 142 -4.99 10.16 -0.39
N MET A 143 -5.95 9.72 0.43
CA MET A 143 -5.92 9.92 1.89
C MET A 143 -4.65 9.34 2.54
N SER A 144 -4.18 8.20 2.04
CA SER A 144 -2.96 7.55 2.50
C SER A 144 -1.72 8.39 2.20
N VAL A 145 -1.64 8.96 1.00
CA VAL A 145 -0.53 9.84 0.61
C VAL A 145 -0.56 11.11 1.45
N ASP A 146 -1.73 11.75 1.59
CA ASP A 146 -1.89 12.96 2.41
C ASP A 146 -1.41 12.72 3.85
N ARG A 147 -1.75 11.57 4.44
CA ARG A 147 -1.31 11.21 5.79
C ARG A 147 0.21 11.03 5.92
N VAL A 148 0.87 10.46 4.91
CA VAL A 148 2.34 10.32 4.93
C VAL A 148 3.02 11.66 4.73
N VAL A 149 2.46 12.54 3.91
CA VAL A 149 2.94 13.93 3.80
C VAL A 149 2.83 14.62 5.15
N GLU A 150 1.71 14.50 5.87
CA GLU A 150 1.58 15.03 7.24
C GLU A 150 2.65 14.47 8.19
N ILE A 151 2.94 13.16 8.13
CA ILE A 151 3.98 12.53 8.96
C ILE A 151 5.35 13.15 8.65
N ILE A 152 5.67 13.35 7.37
CA ILE A 152 6.92 13.99 6.95
C ILE A 152 6.99 15.44 7.44
N GLU A 153 5.89 16.20 7.34
CA GLU A 153 5.83 17.59 7.83
C GLU A 153 5.95 17.67 9.36
N MET A 154 5.41 16.70 10.09
CA MET A 154 5.58 16.60 11.54
C MET A 154 7.06 16.40 11.91
N GLU A 155 7.81 15.58 11.16
CA GLU A 155 9.26 15.39 11.35
C GLU A 155 10.10 16.63 10.99
N LYS A 156 9.54 17.62 10.30
CA LYS A 156 10.21 18.93 10.08
C LYS A 156 10.05 19.89 11.27
N SER A 157 9.10 19.60 12.16
CA SER A 157 8.62 20.52 13.19
C SER A 157 8.98 20.09 14.62
N THR A 158 9.69 18.98 14.81
CA THR A 158 10.01 18.47 16.16
C THR A 158 11.19 19.22 16.81
N GLN A 159 10.94 19.81 17.98
CA GLN A 159 11.99 20.18 18.94
C GLN A 159 12.48 18.92 19.67
N ILE A 160 13.78 18.64 19.61
CA ILE A 160 14.38 17.56 20.39
C ILE A 160 15.63 18.06 21.12
N THR A 161 15.66 17.84 22.43
CA THR A 161 16.83 17.97 23.32
C THR A 161 17.53 16.60 23.43
N PHE A 162 18.86 16.57 23.30
CA PHE A 162 19.67 15.35 23.39
C PHE A 162 20.91 15.57 24.28
N ASP A 163 21.27 14.54 25.05
CA ASP A 163 22.49 14.43 25.85
C ASP A 163 23.46 13.37 25.27
N GLY A 164 24.73 13.78 25.15
CA GLY A 164 25.95 12.95 25.24
C GLY A 164 26.30 11.93 24.13
N PHE A 165 27.49 12.07 23.52
CA PHE A 165 28.26 10.97 22.89
C PHE A 165 29.79 11.20 22.99
N GLY A 166 30.56 10.09 23.06
CA GLY A 166 32.00 10.02 23.37
C GLY A 166 33.00 10.32 22.25
N GLU A 167 34.28 9.97 22.47
CA GLU A 167 35.45 10.46 21.71
C GLU A 167 35.64 9.85 20.31
N VAL A 168 36.06 10.69 19.34
CA VAL A 168 36.39 10.33 17.94
C VAL A 168 37.54 11.22 17.45
N GLU A 169 38.45 10.68 16.63
CA GLU A 169 39.68 11.33 16.16
C GLU A 169 39.47 12.24 14.92
N VAL A 170 40.01 13.48 14.96
CA VAL A 170 39.75 14.58 13.98
C VAL A 170 41.04 15.19 13.37
N GLY A 171 42.05 14.36 13.12
CA GLY A 171 43.41 14.80 12.74
C GLY A 171 43.55 15.72 11.51
N HIS A 172 42.57 15.74 10.59
CA HIS A 172 42.64 16.47 9.31
C HIS A 172 42.14 17.94 9.36
N LEU A 173 41.60 18.40 10.48
CA LEU A 173 40.93 19.71 10.59
C LEU A 173 41.71 20.69 11.50
N ARG A 174 43.04 20.57 11.56
CA ARG A 174 43.91 21.31 12.51
C ARG A 174 43.95 22.84 12.31
N LEU A 175 43.47 23.38 11.20
CA LEU A 175 43.62 24.81 10.85
C LEU A 175 42.44 25.72 11.28
N LEU A 176 41.32 25.18 11.79
CA LEU A 176 40.17 25.96 12.27
C LEU A 176 39.56 25.33 13.55
N PRO A 177 40.23 25.40 14.71
CA PRO A 177 39.90 24.58 15.88
C PRO A 177 38.47 24.76 16.41
N ILE A 178 38.01 26.02 16.52
CA ILE A 178 36.71 26.34 17.15
C ILE A 178 35.53 25.98 16.22
N ILE A 179 35.64 26.32 14.93
CA ILE A 179 34.57 26.07 13.94
C ILE A 179 34.46 24.57 13.65
N ARG A 180 35.60 23.87 13.63
CA ARG A 180 35.66 22.41 13.48
C ARG A 180 34.87 21.71 14.57
N ASP A 181 35.18 21.99 15.83
CA ASP A 181 34.59 21.24 16.95
C ASP A 181 33.07 21.47 17.01
N GLN A 182 32.62 22.70 16.68
CA GLN A 182 31.20 23.05 16.52
C GLN A 182 30.55 22.32 15.34
N ALA A 183 31.19 22.28 14.16
CA ALA A 183 30.68 21.57 12.99
C ALA A 183 30.63 20.05 13.22
N PHE A 184 31.61 19.49 13.93
CA PHE A 184 31.69 18.08 14.26
C PHE A 184 30.60 17.64 15.25
N ASP A 185 30.45 18.35 16.38
CA ASP A 185 29.33 18.14 17.31
C ASP A 185 27.99 18.23 16.56
N LYS A 186 27.89 19.16 15.61
CA LYS A 186 26.68 19.33 14.82
C LYS A 186 26.40 18.16 13.88
N LYS A 187 27.43 17.70 13.17
CA LYS A 187 27.34 16.53 12.29
C LYS A 187 26.89 15.31 13.06
N MET A 188 27.41 15.10 14.26
CA MET A 188 27.03 13.99 15.12
C MET A 188 25.56 14.08 15.54
N ARG A 189 25.09 15.26 15.96
CA ARG A 189 23.68 15.46 16.33
C ARG A 189 22.72 15.25 15.15
N ILE A 190 23.06 15.79 13.98
CA ILE A 190 22.26 15.60 12.76
C ILE A 190 22.24 14.12 12.35
N THR A 191 23.37 13.43 12.44
CA THR A 191 23.47 12.00 12.11
C THR A 191 22.65 11.14 13.08
N ALA A 192 22.72 11.42 14.38
CA ALA A 192 21.91 10.74 15.38
C ALA A 192 20.41 10.96 15.15
N TYR A 193 20.01 12.21 14.89
CA TYR A 193 18.63 12.55 14.55
C TYR A 193 18.16 11.82 13.29
N GLN A 194 18.97 11.83 12.23
CA GLN A 194 18.66 11.17 10.97
C GLN A 194 18.37 9.68 11.19
N LYS A 195 19.20 8.98 11.98
CA LYS A 195 18.96 7.57 12.33
C LYS A 195 17.61 7.36 13.05
N ILE A 196 17.21 8.28 13.92
CA ILE A 196 15.94 8.20 14.65
C ILE A 196 14.76 8.44 13.70
N VAL A 197 14.81 9.50 12.88
CA VAL A 197 13.75 9.82 11.92
C VAL A 197 13.57 8.71 10.89
N LEU A 198 14.66 8.14 10.38
CA LEU A 198 14.58 7.02 9.44
C LEU A 198 13.85 5.82 10.06
N LYS A 199 14.16 5.45 11.31
CA LYS A 199 13.46 4.38 12.02
C LYS A 199 11.98 4.70 12.22
N ARG A 200 11.67 5.92 12.68
CA ARG A 200 10.30 6.37 12.89
C ARG A 200 9.50 6.37 11.60
N LEU A 201 10.05 6.87 10.51
CA LEU A 201 9.41 6.86 9.20
C LEU A 201 9.09 5.42 8.76
N VAL A 202 10.03 4.49 8.91
CA VAL A 202 9.80 3.08 8.60
C VAL A 202 8.68 2.48 9.46
N ASP A 203 8.69 2.71 10.77
CA ASP A 203 7.67 2.23 11.69
C ASP A 203 6.30 2.85 11.37
N CYS A 204 6.24 4.15 11.11
CA CYS A 204 5.04 4.87 10.72
C CYS A 204 4.48 4.34 9.39
N MET A 205 5.32 4.09 8.40
CA MET A 205 4.90 3.49 7.13
C MET A 205 4.36 2.08 7.33
N ALA A 206 5.01 1.26 8.15
CA ALA A 206 4.56 -0.10 8.46
C ALA A 206 3.18 -0.09 9.14
N LEU A 207 3.00 0.75 10.17
CA LEU A 207 1.73 0.92 10.88
C LEU A 207 0.63 1.46 9.97
N HIS A 208 0.94 2.48 9.18
CA HIS A 208 0.00 3.08 8.23
C HIS A 208 -0.42 2.08 7.15
N LEU A 209 0.50 1.24 6.67
CA LEU A 209 0.20 0.18 5.73
C LEU A 209 -0.73 -0.87 6.34
N GLN A 210 -0.42 -1.36 7.55
CA GLN A 210 -1.27 -2.32 8.26
C GLN A 210 -2.67 -1.76 8.48
N PHE A 211 -2.77 -0.51 8.90
CA PHE A 211 -4.04 0.18 9.07
C PHE A 211 -4.79 0.29 7.73
N SER A 212 -4.10 0.71 6.66
CA SER A 212 -4.69 0.90 5.34
C SER A 212 -5.23 -0.39 4.74
N VAL A 213 -4.50 -1.49 4.85
CA VAL A 213 -4.95 -2.82 4.39
C VAL A 213 -6.14 -3.31 5.20
N LYS A 214 -6.09 -3.20 6.54
CA LYS A 214 -7.23 -3.53 7.41
C LYS A 214 -8.46 -2.68 7.10
N SER A 215 -8.25 -1.38 6.87
CA SER A 215 -9.29 -0.43 6.52
C SER A 215 -9.92 -0.81 5.18
N LEU A 216 -9.12 -1.13 4.15
CA LEU A 216 -9.58 -1.55 2.83
C LEU A 216 -10.47 -2.80 2.88
N VAL A 217 -10.05 -3.81 3.65
CA VAL A 217 -10.80 -5.07 3.79
C VAL A 217 -12.11 -4.87 4.56
N ASN A 218 -12.12 -4.01 5.58
CA ASN A 218 -13.35 -3.64 6.28
C ASN A 218 -14.25 -2.73 5.42
N MET A 219 -13.66 -2.02 4.46
CA MET A 219 -14.33 -1.14 3.51
C MET A 219 -15.15 -1.85 2.43
N ASN A 220 -15.11 -3.18 2.38
CA ASN A 220 -16.06 -3.94 1.57
C ASN A 220 -17.52 -3.54 1.88
N MET A 221 -17.81 -2.97 3.05
CA MET A 221 -19.11 -2.34 3.37
C MET A 221 -19.43 -1.08 2.54
N ASN A 222 -18.45 -0.26 2.16
CA ASN A 222 -18.68 0.99 1.40
C ASN A 222 -18.72 0.76 -0.12
N MET A 223 -18.25 -0.38 -0.60
CA MET A 223 -18.29 -0.72 -2.02
C MET A 223 -19.74 -0.86 -2.52
N GLU A 224 -20.70 -1.15 -1.64
CA GLU A 224 -22.12 -1.28 -1.98
C GLU A 224 -22.67 0.09 -2.38
N MET A 225 -22.34 1.12 -1.59
CA MET A 225 -22.67 2.52 -1.90
C MET A 225 -22.02 2.97 -3.20
N GLU A 226 -20.76 2.59 -3.44
CA GLU A 226 -20.06 3.00 -4.64
C GLU A 226 -20.54 2.28 -5.90
N ILE A 227 -20.96 1.02 -5.79
CA ILE A 227 -21.68 0.31 -6.86
C ILE A 227 -23.02 0.99 -7.10
N VAL A 228 -23.79 1.33 -6.06
CA VAL A 228 -25.07 2.05 -6.21
C VAL A 228 -24.88 3.42 -6.86
N ASN A 229 -23.82 4.15 -6.51
CA ASN A 229 -23.48 5.42 -7.15
C ASN A 229 -23.17 5.24 -8.64
N GLU A 230 -22.45 4.18 -9.02
CA GLU A 230 -22.22 3.82 -10.43
C GLU A 230 -23.53 3.43 -11.15
N LEU A 231 -24.48 2.79 -10.46
CA LEU A 231 -25.80 2.43 -11.01
C LEU A 231 -26.69 3.66 -11.24
N MET A 232 -26.59 4.64 -10.35
CA MET A 232 -27.34 5.90 -10.44
C MET A 232 -26.67 6.91 -11.39
N ALA A 233 -25.48 6.61 -11.91
CA ALA A 233 -24.83 7.45 -12.90
C ALA A 233 -25.63 7.49 -14.21
N PRO A 234 -25.52 8.54 -15.04
CA PRO A 234 -26.27 8.69 -16.29
C PRO A 234 -26.12 7.52 -17.29
N HIS A 235 -25.10 6.68 -17.11
CA HIS A 235 -24.78 5.51 -17.94
C HIS A 235 -25.12 4.17 -17.26
N GLY A 236 -25.69 4.19 -16.05
CA GLY A 236 -25.73 3.07 -15.11
C GLY A 236 -26.82 2.02 -15.34
N GLY A 237 -27.70 2.20 -16.32
CA GLY A 237 -28.59 1.15 -16.85
C GLY A 237 -29.65 0.55 -15.91
N GLY A 238 -29.61 0.86 -14.60
CA GLY A 238 -30.50 0.29 -13.59
C GLY A 238 -30.13 -1.14 -13.17
N LEU A 239 -30.84 -1.65 -12.16
CA LEU A 239 -30.58 -2.98 -11.56
C LEU A 239 -30.85 -4.15 -12.52
N GLU A 240 -31.82 -4.01 -13.43
CA GLU A 240 -32.20 -5.07 -14.37
C GLU A 240 -31.10 -5.33 -15.40
N GLN A 241 -30.47 -4.26 -15.89
CA GLN A 241 -29.37 -4.35 -16.86
C GLN A 241 -28.08 -4.86 -16.19
N LEU A 242 -27.94 -4.68 -14.87
CA LEU A 242 -26.78 -5.15 -14.11
C LEU A 242 -26.69 -6.68 -14.03
N LEU A 243 -27.84 -7.34 -13.92
CA LEU A 243 -27.95 -8.80 -13.76
C LEU A 243 -28.14 -9.52 -15.11
N GLU A 244 -27.88 -8.83 -16.21
CA GLU A 244 -27.90 -9.43 -17.54
C GLU A 244 -26.73 -10.43 -17.69
N GLU A 245 -27.07 -11.70 -17.93
CA GLU A 245 -26.09 -12.77 -18.10
C GLU A 245 -25.37 -12.64 -19.44
N ALA A 246 -24.10 -13.04 -19.48
CA ALA A 246 -23.36 -13.13 -20.73
C ALA A 246 -24.06 -14.12 -21.71
N PRO A 247 -24.15 -13.79 -23.02
CA PRO A 247 -24.83 -14.65 -23.99
C PRO A 247 -24.32 -16.10 -24.03
N SER A 248 -23.03 -16.30 -23.76
CA SER A 248 -22.40 -17.63 -23.69
C SER A 248 -22.94 -18.49 -22.52
N VAL A 249 -23.29 -17.87 -21.39
CA VAL A 249 -23.86 -18.52 -20.21
C VAL A 249 -25.31 -18.89 -20.48
N VAL A 250 -26.08 -17.98 -21.09
CA VAL A 250 -27.48 -18.21 -21.48
C VAL A 250 -27.59 -19.43 -22.40
N ILE A 251 -26.76 -19.49 -23.45
CA ILE A 251 -26.74 -20.60 -24.41
C ILE A 251 -26.36 -21.92 -23.72
N LYS A 252 -25.35 -21.92 -22.84
CA LYS A 252 -24.95 -23.11 -22.09
C LYS A 252 -26.08 -23.61 -21.18
N ARG A 253 -26.74 -22.70 -20.46
CA ARG A 253 -27.88 -23.01 -19.57
C ARG A 253 -29.04 -23.61 -20.35
N GLU A 254 -29.38 -23.06 -21.51
CA GLU A 254 -30.44 -23.61 -22.37
C GLU A 254 -30.13 -25.03 -22.83
N ARG A 255 -28.91 -25.29 -23.32
CA ARG A 255 -28.48 -26.63 -23.74
C ARG A 255 -28.52 -27.63 -22.59
N LEU A 256 -28.08 -27.22 -21.40
CA LEU A 256 -28.11 -28.07 -20.21
C LEU A 256 -29.55 -28.41 -19.81
N ASN A 257 -30.44 -27.42 -19.82
CA ASN A 257 -31.86 -27.62 -19.53
C ASN A 257 -32.55 -28.53 -20.54
N GLN A 258 -32.21 -28.43 -21.83
CA GLN A 258 -32.71 -29.35 -22.86
C GLN A 258 -32.24 -30.79 -22.60
N SER A 259 -30.96 -30.96 -22.29
CA SER A 259 -30.39 -32.28 -21.96
C SER A 259 -31.04 -32.89 -20.72
N LEU A 260 -31.28 -32.08 -19.70
CA LEU A 260 -31.93 -32.49 -18.45
C LEU A 260 -33.39 -32.93 -18.68
N LYS A 261 -34.14 -32.23 -19.54
CA LYS A 261 -35.48 -32.65 -19.96
C LYS A 261 -35.47 -34.01 -20.64
N LEU A 262 -34.55 -34.23 -21.58
CA LEU A 262 -34.39 -35.52 -22.27
C LEU A 262 -34.02 -36.65 -21.31
N LEU A 263 -33.08 -36.39 -20.39
CA LEU A 263 -32.66 -37.39 -19.40
C LEU A 263 -33.81 -37.77 -18.47
N THR A 264 -34.62 -36.79 -18.07
CA THR A 264 -35.80 -37.02 -17.21
C THR A 264 -36.84 -37.88 -17.93
N ALA A 265 -37.13 -37.58 -19.20
CA ALA A 265 -38.02 -38.41 -20.02
C ALA A 265 -37.48 -39.83 -20.23
N SER A 266 -36.18 -39.96 -20.51
CA SER A 266 -35.54 -41.27 -20.65
C SER A 266 -35.60 -42.09 -19.35
N LYS A 267 -35.39 -41.45 -18.20
CA LYS A 267 -35.52 -42.10 -16.88
C LYS A 267 -36.93 -42.68 -16.69
N GLU A 268 -37.98 -41.95 -17.06
CA GLU A 268 -39.36 -42.46 -16.97
C GLU A 268 -39.62 -43.65 -17.89
N VAL A 269 -39.09 -43.61 -19.13
CA VAL A 269 -39.21 -44.74 -20.07
C VAL A 269 -38.52 -45.98 -19.52
N VAL A 270 -37.29 -45.84 -19.01
CA VAL A 270 -36.55 -46.96 -18.40
C VAL A 270 -37.28 -47.50 -17.19
N ALA A 271 -37.83 -46.64 -16.32
CA ALA A 271 -38.63 -47.07 -15.17
C ALA A 271 -39.86 -47.88 -15.59
N LYS A 272 -40.57 -47.48 -16.67
CA LYS A 272 -41.69 -48.24 -17.24
C LYS A 272 -41.26 -49.59 -17.78
N VAL A 273 -40.10 -49.68 -18.44
CA VAL A 273 -39.55 -50.95 -18.96
C VAL A 273 -39.19 -51.88 -17.80
N MET A 274 -38.49 -51.37 -16.77
CA MET A 274 -38.13 -52.16 -15.59
C MET A 274 -39.35 -52.70 -14.87
N HIS A 275 -40.40 -51.89 -14.70
CA HIS A 275 -41.65 -52.34 -14.09
C HIS A 275 -42.33 -53.46 -14.88
N ARG A 276 -42.30 -53.40 -16.22
CA ARG A 276 -42.83 -54.47 -17.08
C ARG A 276 -42.00 -55.76 -16.99
N ILE A 277 -40.67 -55.65 -16.92
CA ILE A 277 -39.79 -56.81 -16.75
C ILE A 277 -40.07 -57.50 -15.40
N ALA A 278 -40.23 -56.72 -14.32
CA ALA A 278 -40.54 -57.26 -13.00
C ALA A 278 -41.88 -58.01 -12.97
N ILE A 279 -42.93 -57.49 -13.62
CA ILE A 279 -44.23 -58.17 -13.72
C ILE A 279 -44.14 -59.48 -14.50
N ASN A 280 -43.33 -59.52 -15.57
CA ASN A 280 -43.23 -60.70 -16.44
C ASN A 280 -42.26 -61.78 -15.92
N ALA A 281 -41.62 -61.55 -14.77
CA ALA A 281 -40.68 -62.49 -14.14
C ALA A 281 -41.30 -63.29 -12.97
N ASP A 282 -42.54 -62.95 -12.58
CA ASP A 282 -43.42 -63.73 -11.68
C ASP A 282 -44.38 -64.61 -12.51
#